data_AF-A0A520EV60-F1
#
_entry.id   AF-A0A520EV60-F1
#
_cell.length_a   1.000
_cell.length_b   1.000
_cell.length_c   1.000
_cell.angle_alpha   90.00
_cell.angle_beta   90.00
_cell.angle_gamma   90.00
#
_symmetry.space_group_name_H-M   'P 1'
#
loop_
_entity.id
_entity.type
_entity.pdbx_description
1 polymer ?
#
loop_
_entity_poly.entity_id
_entity_poly.type
_entity_poly.pdbx_seq_one_letter_code
_entity_poly.pdbx_strand_id
1 'polypeptide(L)' 'GTPFFAALDNWVNLTLVETGTFPDGVVLTRYETRR' A
#
# COMPACT_ATOMS: atom_id res chain seq x y z
N GLY A 1 13.06 3.18 14.03
CA GLY A 1 12.82 3.61 12.63
C GLY A 1 11.63 4.55 12.62
N THR A 2 11.55 5.44 11.63
CA THR A 2 10.39 6.32 11.46
C THR A 2 9.25 5.53 10.84
N PRO A 3 8.01 5.59 11.39
CA PRO A 3 6.89 4.88 10.80
C PRO A 3 6.61 5.42 9.40
N PHE A 4 6.21 4.53 8.49
CA PHE A 4 5.87 4.91 7.12
C PHE A 4 4.57 5.74 7.07
N PHE A 5 3.64 5.47 7.99
CA PHE A 5 2.38 6.21 8.14
C PHE A 5 2.31 6.88 9.51
N ALA A 6 1.63 8.02 9.58
CA ALA A 6 1.23 8.62 10.84
C ALA A 6 0.17 7.75 11.55
N ALA A 7 -0.06 8.01 12.84
CA ALA A 7 -1.13 7.34 13.58
C ALA A 7 -2.49 7.64 12.92
N LEU A 8 -3.26 6.58 12.66
CA LEU A 8 -4.61 6.66 12.13
C LEU A 8 -5.59 6.41 13.27
N ASP A 9 -6.65 7.22 13.35
CA ASP A 9 -7.69 7.05 14.38
C ASP A 9 -8.55 5.80 14.15
N ASN A 10 -8.57 5.27 12.93
CA ASN A 10 -9.39 4.13 12.51
C ASN A 10 -8.67 3.26 11.46
N TRP A 11 -9.13 2.01 11.34
CA TRP A 11 -8.67 1.10 10.30
C TRP A 11 -9.10 1.54 8.91
N VAL A 12 -8.17 1.52 7.95
CA VAL A 12 -8.45 1.80 6.54
C VAL A 12 -8.57 0.49 5.79
N ASN A 13 -9.71 0.27 5.12
CA ASN A 13 -9.90 -0.90 4.25
C ASN A 13 -9.27 -0.64 2.87
N LEU A 14 -8.29 -1.46 2.52
CA LEU A 14 -7.59 -1.40 1.24
C LEU A 14 -7.90 -2.64 0.39
N THR A 15 -8.15 -2.42 -0.89
CA THR A 15 -8.27 -3.48 -1.89
C THR A 15 -7.04 -3.44 -2.78
N LEU A 16 -6.36 -4.58 -2.95
CA LEU A 16 -5.27 -4.71 -3.91
C LEU A 16 -5.84 -4.70 -5.32
N VAL A 17 -5.43 -3.73 -6.13
CA VAL A 17 -5.94 -3.58 -7.51
C VAL A 17 -4.91 -3.93 -8.55
N GLU A 18 -3.62 -3.81 -8.24
CA GLU A 18 -2.56 -4.13 -9.19
C GLU A 18 -1.28 -4.54 -8.46
N THR A 19 -0.54 -5.48 -9.05
CA THR A 19 0.83 -5.81 -8.65
C THR A 19 1.70 -5.89 -9.90
N GLY A 20 2.68 -5.00 -9.99
CA GLY A 20 3.67 -4.96 -11.05
C GLY A 20 5.04 -5.35 -10.54
N THR A 21 5.81 -6.08 -11.35
CA THR A 21 7.23 -6.37 -11.09
C THR A 21 8.10 -5.54 -12.02
N PHE A 22 9.18 -5.01 -11.48
CA PHE A 22 10.15 -4.16 -12.15
C PHE A 22 11.53 -4.84 -12.13
N PRO A 23 12.47 -4.41 -12.99
CA PRO A 23 13.85 -4.86 -12.94
C PRO A 23 14.45 -4.74 -11.53
N ASP A 24 15.50 -5.51 -11.27
CA ASP A 24 16.21 -5.54 -9.98
C ASP A 24 15.35 -6.02 -8.79
N GLY A 25 14.23 -6.70 -9.05
CA GLY A 25 13.38 -7.32 -8.03
C GLY A 25 12.45 -6.33 -7.33
N VAL A 26 12.27 -5.13 -7.88
CA VAL A 26 11.34 -4.14 -7.35
C VAL A 26 9.89 -4.57 -7.64
N VAL A 27 9.00 -4.42 -6.67
CA VAL A 27 7.57 -4.73 -6.82
C VAL A 27 6.75 -3.47 -6.48
N LEU A 28 5.87 -3.08 -7.39
CA LEU A 28 4.89 -2.02 -7.16
C LEU A 28 3.53 -2.63 -6.87
N THR A 29 2.94 -2.29 -5.73
CA THR A 29 1.58 -2.70 -5.37
C THR A 29 0.68 -1.48 -5.33
N ARG A 30 -0.38 -1.47 -6.13
CA ARG A 30 -1.41 -0.42 -6.12
C ARG A 30 -2.59 -0.89 -5.29
N TYR A 31 -2.97 -0.09 -4.29
CA TYR A 31 -4.14 -0.32 -3.46
C TYR A 31 -5.13 0.83 -3.62
N GLU A 32 -6.41 0.53 -3.53
CA GLU A 32 -7.48 1.52 -3.47
C GLU A 32 -8.22 1.42 -2.14
N THR A 33 -8.63 2.57 -1.60
CA THR A 33 -9.46 2.60 -0.39
C THR A 33 -10.88 2.22 -0.73
N ARG A 34 -11.45 1.28 0.02
CA ARG A 34 -12.88 0.99 -0.06
C ARG A 34 -13.64 2.07 0.72
N ARG A 35 -14.50 2.83 0.04
CA ARG A 35 -15.42 3.79 0.66
C ARG A 35 -16.58 3.07 1.34
#